data_AF-A0A7C3XFS6-F1
#
_entry.id   AF-A0A7C3XFS6-F1
#
_cell.length_a   1.000
_cell.length_b   1.000
_cell.length_c   1.000
_cell.angle_alpha   90.00
_cell.angle_beta   90.00
_cell.angle_gamma   90.00
#
_symmetry.space_group_name_H-M   'P 1'
#
loop_
_entity.id
_entity.type
_entity.pdbx_description
1 polymer ?
#
loop_
_entity_poly.entity_id
_entity_poly.type
_entity_poly.pdbx_seq_one_letter_code
_entity_poly.pdbx_strand_id
1 'polypeptide(L)'
;MRVLLLAGFAIWVLPWLVLGCQAIEGGRPNQAGLAGPQGFGPERVIITPLTELAGPVDKAGIRQIRVFVKVVDGFGCDMKAPGVFRFELYQMLPRSAEQRGSRLAIWPDIDLTDPARNHQYWHQILRMYIFSLDLAVGTEGPYVLECTLMCPDGRRLSGQYLLAWSR
;
A
#
# COMPACT_ATOMS: atom_id res chain seq x y z
N MET A 1 -4.94 -64.56 -42.47
CA MET A 1 -5.02 -65.68 -41.51
C MET A 1 -3.65 -66.35 -41.39
N ARG A 2 -3.02 -66.25 -40.21
CA ARG A 2 -1.86 -66.97 -39.61
C ARG A 2 -1.31 -66.03 -38.51
N VAL A 3 -1.78 -66.07 -37.26
CA VAL A 3 -1.56 -67.04 -36.16
C VAL A 3 -0.12 -67.04 -35.63
N LEU A 4 0.03 -66.41 -34.45
CA LEU A 4 0.87 -66.70 -33.27
C LEU A 4 2.40 -66.81 -33.38
N LEU A 5 3.13 -66.06 -32.54
CA LEU A 5 3.71 -66.60 -31.29
C LEU A 5 4.35 -65.52 -30.40
N LEU A 6 4.31 -65.81 -29.10
CA LEU A 6 4.74 -65.04 -27.93
C LEU A 6 6.26 -65.06 -27.71
N ALA A 7 6.67 -64.17 -26.79
CA ALA A 7 7.71 -64.33 -25.76
C ALA A 7 9.03 -63.59 -25.99
N GLY A 8 9.46 -62.87 -24.96
CA GLY A 8 10.80 -62.29 -24.89
C GLY A 8 10.95 -61.15 -23.88
N PHE A 9 10.72 -61.44 -22.60
CA PHE A 9 11.08 -60.58 -21.48
C PHE A 9 12.61 -60.44 -21.42
N ALA A 10 13.14 -59.22 -21.48
CA ALA A 10 14.51 -58.91 -21.07
C ALA A 10 14.56 -57.50 -20.49
N ILE A 11 14.30 -57.42 -19.19
CA ILE A 11 14.48 -56.22 -18.37
C ILE A 11 15.99 -55.97 -18.28
N TRP A 12 16.47 -54.92 -18.94
CA TRP A 12 17.78 -54.34 -18.65
C TRP A 12 17.58 -53.17 -17.68
N VAL A 13 17.74 -53.43 -16.38
CA VAL A 13 17.90 -52.37 -15.39
C VAL A 13 19.32 -51.82 -15.54
N LEU A 14 19.45 -50.69 -16.22
CA LEU A 14 20.65 -49.87 -16.21
C LEU A 14 20.51 -48.81 -15.10
N PRO A 15 21.28 -48.88 -13.99
CA PRO A 15 21.28 -47.83 -12.98
C PRO A 15 22.25 -46.74 -13.44
N TRP A 16 21.78 -45.83 -14.30
CA TRP A 16 22.53 -44.62 -14.60
C TRP A 16 22.28 -43.59 -13.49
N LEU A 17 23.22 -43.60 -12.56
CA LEU A 17 23.95 -42.41 -12.11
C LEU A 17 23.12 -41.13 -12.04
N VAL A 18 22.61 -40.88 -10.83
CA VAL A 18 22.66 -39.60 -10.10
C VAL A 18 23.21 -38.44 -10.95
N LEU A 19 22.37 -37.86 -11.81
CA LEU A 19 22.55 -36.47 -12.22
C LEU A 19 21.97 -35.62 -11.09
N GLY A 20 22.88 -35.12 -10.26
CA GLY A 20 22.58 -34.13 -9.24
C GLY A 20 21.84 -32.96 -9.86
N CYS A 21 20.72 -32.60 -9.22
CA CYS A 21 20.06 -31.33 -9.42
C CYS A 21 21.00 -30.25 -8.88
N GLN A 22 21.94 -29.79 -9.72
CA GLN A 22 22.62 -28.52 -9.50
C GLN A 22 21.55 -27.45 -9.68
N ALA A 23 20.90 -27.09 -8.58
CA ALA A 23 20.11 -25.88 -8.50
C ALA A 23 21.08 -24.74 -8.81
N ILE A 24 20.99 -24.21 -10.03
CA ILE A 24 21.58 -22.94 -10.40
C ILE A 24 20.92 -21.94 -9.46
N GLU A 25 21.61 -21.59 -8.37
CA GLU A 25 21.33 -20.37 -7.63
C GLU A 25 21.62 -19.22 -8.60
N GLY A 26 20.61 -18.90 -9.41
CA GLY A 26 20.54 -17.66 -10.15
C GLY A 26 20.59 -16.57 -9.11
N GLY A 27 21.80 -16.08 -8.83
CA GLY A 27 22.03 -14.92 -8.00
C GLY A 27 21.12 -13.83 -8.49
N ARG A 28 20.07 -13.54 -7.70
CA ARG A 28 19.35 -12.29 -7.84
C ARG A 28 20.43 -11.21 -7.73
N PRO A 29 20.56 -10.30 -8.70
CA PRO A 29 21.40 -9.14 -8.48
C PRO A 29 20.89 -8.52 -7.19
N ASN A 30 21.79 -8.44 -6.21
CA ASN A 30 21.54 -7.80 -4.94
C ASN A 30 21.20 -6.35 -5.28
N GLN A 31 19.91 -6.05 -5.43
CA GLN A 31 19.45 -4.68 -5.41
C GLN A 31 19.68 -4.23 -3.98
N ALA A 32 20.88 -3.68 -3.75
CA ALA A 32 21.13 -2.78 -2.64
C ALA A 32 20.26 -1.54 -2.88
N GLY A 33 18.95 -1.71 -2.72
CA GLY A 33 18.00 -0.62 -2.62
C GLY A 33 18.35 0.09 -1.33
N LEU A 34 18.94 1.28 -1.46
CA LEU A 34 19.16 2.31 -0.45
C LEU A 34 18.69 1.89 0.95
N ALA A 35 19.48 1.07 1.64
CA ALA A 35 19.26 0.78 3.04
C ALA A 35 19.52 2.10 3.78
N GLY A 36 18.45 2.85 4.06
CA GLY A 36 18.53 4.09 4.79
C GLY A 36 19.20 3.87 6.15
N PRO A 37 19.75 4.93 6.78
CA PRO A 37 20.35 4.83 8.10
C PRO A 37 19.39 4.13 9.07
N GLN A 38 19.86 3.02 9.64
CA GLN A 38 19.04 2.07 10.41
C GLN A 38 18.31 2.81 11.54
N GLY A 39 16.97 2.74 11.55
CA GLY A 39 16.10 3.31 12.59
C GLY A 39 15.49 4.69 12.30
N PHE A 40 16.04 5.48 11.36
CA PHE A 40 15.50 6.81 11.02
C PHE A 40 14.62 6.82 9.76
N GLY A 41 14.29 5.63 9.26
CA GLY A 41 13.37 5.47 8.14
C GLY A 41 11.91 5.54 8.58
N PRO A 42 10.97 5.69 7.62
CA PRO A 42 9.54 5.60 7.91
C PRO A 42 9.21 4.25 8.56
N GLU A 43 8.50 4.28 9.68
CA GLU A 43 8.02 3.07 10.37
C GLU A 43 6.50 3.01 10.40
N ARG A 44 5.83 4.15 10.53
CA ARG A 44 4.37 4.23 10.60
C ARG A 44 3.83 5.42 9.80
N VAL A 45 2.63 5.24 9.28
CA VAL A 45 1.81 6.33 8.71
C VAL A 45 0.55 6.49 9.55
N ILE A 46 0.21 7.71 9.91
CA ILE A 46 -0.91 8.03 10.79
C ILE A 46 -1.73 9.13 10.16
N ILE A 47 -3.02 8.88 9.93
CA ILE A 47 -3.99 9.92 9.61
C ILE A 47 -4.42 10.58 10.93
N THR A 48 -4.30 11.90 11.02
CA THR A 48 -4.56 12.62 12.28
C THR A 48 -6.02 13.01 12.44
N PRO A 49 -6.49 13.27 13.68
CA PRO A 49 -7.84 13.77 13.95
C PRO A 49 -8.18 15.17 13.39
N LEU A 50 -7.21 15.87 12.77
CA LEU A 50 -7.47 17.11 12.03
C LEU A 50 -8.11 16.85 10.66
N THR A 51 -8.15 15.58 10.23
CA THR A 51 -8.73 15.17 8.96
C THR A 51 -10.24 15.39 8.96
N GLU A 52 -10.73 16.09 7.94
CA GLU A 52 -12.12 16.57 7.90
C GLU A 52 -12.69 16.60 6.48
N LEU A 53 -14.02 16.67 6.41
CA LEU A 53 -14.75 17.03 5.19
C LEU A 53 -14.75 18.56 5.05
N ALA A 54 -13.89 19.06 4.17
CA ALA A 54 -13.65 20.48 3.98
C ALA A 54 -14.67 21.13 3.02
N GLY A 55 -15.15 22.30 3.43
CA GLY A 55 -15.95 23.21 2.59
C GLY A 55 -17.36 22.70 2.24
N PRO A 56 -18.16 23.56 1.60
CA PRO A 56 -19.44 23.16 1.01
C PRO A 56 -19.20 22.30 -0.24
N VAL A 57 -20.24 21.58 -0.62
CA VAL A 57 -20.34 20.92 -1.93
C VAL A 57 -20.27 21.98 -3.03
N ASP A 58 -19.42 21.76 -4.04
CA ASP A 58 -19.33 22.65 -5.19
C ASP A 58 -20.48 22.44 -6.19
N LYS A 59 -20.52 23.25 -7.26
CA LYS A 59 -21.56 23.15 -8.29
C LYS A 59 -21.53 21.84 -9.08
N ALA A 60 -20.42 21.12 -9.07
CA ALA A 60 -20.25 19.83 -9.73
C ALA A 60 -20.68 18.65 -8.82
N GLY A 61 -21.11 18.94 -7.59
CA GLY A 61 -21.45 17.89 -6.63
C GLY A 61 -20.20 17.20 -6.06
N ILE A 62 -19.11 17.95 -5.87
CA ILE A 62 -17.88 17.46 -5.24
C ILE A 62 -17.67 18.19 -3.92
N ARG A 63 -17.35 17.43 -2.88
CA ARG A 63 -16.87 17.93 -1.58
C ARG A 63 -15.41 17.53 -1.40
N GLN A 64 -14.62 18.30 -0.65
CA GLN A 64 -13.22 17.97 -0.40
C GLN A 64 -13.07 17.19 0.91
N ILE A 65 -12.17 16.22 0.95
CA ILE A 65 -11.61 15.69 2.20
C ILE A 65 -10.22 16.30 2.35
N ARG A 66 -9.99 17.04 3.44
CA ARG A 66 -8.66 17.52 3.80
C ARG A 66 -8.00 16.51 4.73
N VAL A 67 -6.98 15.82 4.25
CA VAL A 67 -6.32 14.73 4.97
C VAL A 67 -4.99 15.20 5.52
N PHE A 68 -4.78 14.97 6.82
CA PHE A 68 -3.55 15.31 7.51
C PHE A 68 -2.82 14.03 7.90
N VAL A 69 -1.63 13.82 7.34
CA VAL A 69 -0.88 12.56 7.49
C VAL A 69 0.49 12.81 8.12
N LYS A 70 0.77 12.09 9.21
CA LYS A 70 2.11 11.99 9.79
C LYS A 70 2.82 10.74 9.28
N VAL A 71 4.09 10.89 8.95
CA VAL A 71 5.02 9.77 8.80
C VAL A 71 5.96 9.81 9.98
N VAL A 72 6.10 8.68 10.67
CA VAL A 72 6.79 8.58 11.94
C VAL A 72 7.90 7.55 11.83
N ASP A 73 9.09 7.86 12.34
CA ASP A 73 10.23 6.94 12.42
C ASP A 73 10.12 5.99 13.63
N GLY A 74 11.12 5.12 13.79
CA GLY A 74 11.16 4.16 14.91
C GLY A 74 11.37 4.78 16.29
N PHE A 75 11.65 6.08 16.36
CA PHE A 75 11.80 6.83 17.59
C PHE A 75 10.55 7.67 17.91
N GLY A 76 9.50 7.55 17.11
CA GLY A 76 8.27 8.33 17.32
C GLY A 76 8.36 9.77 16.81
N CYS A 77 9.38 10.11 16.02
CA CYS A 77 9.58 11.46 15.51
C CYS A 77 8.87 11.67 14.16
N ASP A 78 8.15 12.78 14.04
CA ASP A 78 7.50 13.18 12.80
C ASP A 78 8.55 13.57 11.75
N MET A 79 8.53 12.91 10.60
CA MET A 79 9.52 13.08 9.54
C MET A 79 8.88 13.37 8.18
N LYS A 80 9.67 14.05 7.33
CA LYS A 80 9.44 14.11 5.89
C LYS A 80 10.13 12.91 5.26
N ALA A 81 9.39 12.16 4.45
CA ALA A 81 9.87 10.94 3.80
C ALA A 81 9.45 10.90 2.33
N PRO A 82 10.36 10.54 1.39
CA PRO A 82 10.01 10.26 0.02
C PRO A 82 9.20 8.96 -0.07
N GLY A 83 8.27 8.90 -1.02
CA GLY A 83 7.45 7.71 -1.27
C GLY A 83 6.17 8.05 -2.02
N VAL A 84 5.35 7.02 -2.25
CA VAL A 84 4.09 7.16 -2.98
C VAL A 84 2.93 6.95 -2.02
N PHE A 85 2.04 7.94 -1.93
CA PHE A 85 0.84 7.89 -1.09
C PHE A 85 -0.35 7.41 -1.91
N ARG A 86 -1.08 6.43 -1.38
CA ARG A 86 -2.36 5.97 -1.90
C ARG A 86 -3.44 6.21 -0.86
N PHE A 87 -4.57 6.75 -1.31
CA PHE A 87 -5.75 6.95 -0.48
C PHE A 87 -6.90 6.09 -0.99
N GLU A 88 -7.61 5.47 -0.05
CA GLU A 88 -8.81 4.69 -0.32
C GLU A 88 -9.86 5.02 0.73
N LEU A 89 -11.12 5.11 0.29
CA LEU A 89 -12.26 5.35 1.15
C LEU A 89 -13.18 4.14 1.15
N TYR A 90 -13.61 3.73 2.31
CA TYR A 90 -14.49 2.60 2.50
C TYR A 90 -15.72 2.98 3.31
N GLN A 91 -16.81 2.27 3.06
CA GLN A 91 -18.00 2.32 3.91
C GLN A 91 -17.64 1.81 5.31
N MET A 92 -18.05 2.52 6.35
CA MET A 92 -17.89 2.03 7.72
C MET A 92 -19.02 1.06 8.06
N LEU A 93 -18.66 -0.15 8.50
CA LEU A 93 -19.60 -1.16 9.01
C LEU A 93 -19.69 -1.05 10.54
N PRO A 94 -20.77 -0.50 11.10
CA PRO A 94 -20.91 -0.36 12.54
C PRO A 94 -20.98 -1.74 13.20
N ARG A 95 -20.35 -1.87 14.38
CA ARG A 95 -20.39 -3.09 15.23
C ARG A 95 -19.81 -4.35 14.57
N SER A 96 -19.01 -4.20 13.52
CA SER A 96 -18.20 -5.28 12.95
C SER A 96 -16.79 -5.26 13.55
N ALA A 97 -16.16 -6.43 13.65
CA ALA A 97 -14.74 -6.55 14.01
C ALA A 97 -13.84 -6.00 12.89
N GLU A 98 -14.24 -6.19 11.63
CA GLU A 98 -13.67 -5.50 10.47
C GLU A 98 -14.57 -4.31 10.12
N GLN A 99 -14.16 -3.10 10.49
CA GLN A 99 -14.97 -1.89 10.28
C GLN A 99 -15.00 -1.43 8.80
N ARG A 100 -14.12 -1.99 7.98
CA ARG A 100 -14.00 -1.69 6.54
C ARG A 100 -15.02 -2.51 5.74
N GLY A 101 -15.99 -1.83 5.17
CA GLY A 101 -16.95 -2.39 4.23
C GLY A 101 -16.50 -2.28 2.78
N SER A 102 -17.46 -2.05 1.88
CA SER A 102 -17.19 -1.86 0.46
C SER A 102 -16.33 -0.61 0.20
N ARG A 103 -15.46 -0.66 -0.82
CA ARG A 103 -14.65 0.49 -1.23
C ARG A 103 -15.52 1.47 -2.00
N LEU A 104 -15.57 2.71 -1.53
CA LEU A 104 -16.36 3.80 -2.09
C LEU A 104 -15.54 4.63 -3.08
N ALA A 105 -14.26 4.86 -2.78
CA ALA A 105 -13.36 5.63 -3.64
C ALA A 105 -11.91 5.15 -3.55
N ILE A 106 -11.18 5.36 -4.64
CA ILE A 106 -9.72 5.27 -4.71
C ILE A 106 -9.23 6.45 -5.55
N TRP A 107 -8.23 7.16 -5.06
CA TRP A 107 -7.63 8.28 -5.78
C TRP A 107 -6.34 7.86 -6.47
N PRO A 108 -5.91 8.58 -7.53
CA PRO A 108 -4.60 8.36 -8.13
C PRO A 108 -3.48 8.44 -7.10
N ASP A 109 -2.45 7.63 -7.31
CA ASP A 109 -1.27 7.63 -6.45
C ASP A 109 -0.57 9.00 -6.49
N ILE A 110 -0.21 9.51 -5.32
CA ILE A 110 0.51 10.77 -5.17
C ILE A 110 1.99 10.44 -4.96
N ASP A 111 2.74 10.50 -6.04
CA ASP A 111 4.19 10.29 -6.01
C ASP A 111 4.91 11.51 -5.44
N LEU A 112 5.45 11.37 -4.23
CA LEU A 112 6.27 12.35 -3.52
C LEU A 112 7.73 11.88 -3.41
N THR A 113 8.23 11.09 -4.36
CA THR A 113 9.65 10.72 -4.44
C THR A 113 10.52 11.91 -4.87
N ASP A 114 9.98 12.83 -5.67
CA ASP A 114 10.64 14.10 -6.01
C ASP A 114 10.69 15.07 -4.81
N PRO A 115 11.87 15.57 -4.40
CA PRO A 115 12.00 16.43 -3.21
C PRO A 115 11.21 17.74 -3.27
N ALA A 116 11.12 18.37 -4.44
CA ALA A 116 10.45 19.65 -4.61
C ALA A 116 8.94 19.47 -4.47
N ARG A 117 8.37 18.48 -5.16
CA ARG A 117 6.96 18.09 -5.02
C ARG A 117 6.64 17.65 -3.59
N ASN A 118 7.47 16.81 -2.98
CA ASN A 118 7.29 16.39 -1.59
C ASN A 118 7.23 17.59 -0.63
N HIS A 119 8.06 18.61 -0.87
CA HIS A 119 8.04 19.83 -0.06
C HIS A 119 6.71 20.60 -0.13
N GLN A 120 6.05 20.62 -1.29
CA GLN A 120 4.79 21.32 -1.48
C GLN A 120 3.65 20.77 -0.61
N TYR A 121 3.66 19.45 -0.35
CA TYR A 121 2.65 18.80 0.50
C TYR A 121 3.00 18.88 2.00
N TRP A 122 4.25 19.19 2.35
CA TRP A 122 4.73 19.19 3.72
C TRP A 122 4.44 20.51 4.43
N HIS A 123 3.68 20.44 5.52
CA HIS A 123 3.39 21.60 6.36
C HIS A 123 4.40 21.70 7.52
N GLN A 124 5.33 22.65 7.42
CA GLN A 124 6.48 22.76 8.33
C GLN A 124 6.09 22.93 9.81
N ILE A 125 5.10 23.76 10.11
CA ILE A 125 4.69 24.07 11.50
C ILE A 125 3.98 22.86 12.13
N LEU A 126 3.18 22.14 11.33
CA LEU A 126 2.37 21.02 11.80
C LEU A 126 3.12 19.69 11.73
N ARG A 127 4.28 19.67 11.07
CA ARG A 127 5.13 18.49 10.85
C ARG A 127 4.33 17.32 10.26
N MET A 128 3.53 17.60 9.24
CA MET A 128 2.66 16.61 8.58
C MET A 128 2.43 16.97 7.12
N TYR A 129 2.02 15.98 6.34
CA TYR A 129 1.54 16.16 4.98
C TYR A 129 0.06 16.55 4.96
N ILE A 130 -0.33 17.42 4.03
CA ILE A 130 -1.71 17.83 3.81
C ILE A 130 -2.11 17.47 2.38
N PHE A 131 -3.21 16.72 2.24
CA PHE A 131 -3.78 16.34 0.96
C PHE A 131 -5.21 16.86 0.84
N SER A 132 -5.66 17.10 -0.38
CA SER A 132 -7.06 17.40 -0.71
C SER A 132 -7.55 16.34 -1.68
N LEU A 133 -8.62 15.65 -1.30
CA LEU A 133 -9.19 14.54 -2.04
C LEU A 133 -10.64 14.85 -2.42
N ASP A 134 -10.97 14.71 -3.69
CA ASP A 134 -12.31 14.94 -4.20
C ASP A 134 -13.26 13.80 -3.78
N LEU A 135 -14.40 14.14 -3.19
CA LEU A 135 -15.45 13.22 -2.78
C LEU A 135 -16.76 13.58 -3.48
N ALA A 136 -17.28 12.67 -4.29
CA ALA A 136 -18.57 12.86 -4.95
C ALA A 136 -19.74 12.84 -3.95
N VAL A 137 -20.68 13.76 -4.14
CA VAL A 137 -21.95 13.85 -3.40
C VAL A 137 -22.78 12.58 -3.61
N GLY A 138 -23.48 12.15 -2.56
CA GLY A 138 -24.23 10.88 -2.53
C GLY A 138 -23.47 9.73 -1.89
N THR A 139 -22.17 9.92 -1.65
CA THR A 139 -21.44 9.12 -0.67
C THR A 139 -21.85 9.64 0.70
N GLU A 140 -22.68 8.89 1.44
CA GLU A 140 -23.15 9.23 2.79
C GLU A 140 -22.65 8.24 3.83
N GLY A 141 -22.41 8.74 5.05
CA GLY A 141 -22.16 7.92 6.23
C GLY A 141 -20.79 8.17 6.87
N PRO A 142 -20.55 7.58 8.05
CA PRO A 142 -19.18 7.51 8.53
C PRO A 142 -18.34 6.66 7.56
N TYR A 143 -17.09 7.06 7.35
CA TYR A 143 -16.17 6.38 6.45
C TYR A 143 -14.97 5.83 7.20
N VAL A 144 -14.34 4.82 6.61
CA VAL A 144 -12.96 4.45 6.93
C VAL A 144 -12.08 5.00 5.81
N LEU A 145 -11.24 5.98 6.13
CA LEU A 145 -10.20 6.47 5.23
C LEU A 145 -8.91 5.68 5.51
N GLU A 146 -8.35 5.06 4.49
CA GLU A 146 -7.04 4.41 4.55
C GLU A 146 -6.02 5.23 3.75
N CYS A 147 -4.84 5.39 4.34
CA CYS A 147 -3.66 5.95 3.71
C CYS A 147 -2.57 4.89 3.71
N THR A 148 -2.02 4.62 2.54
CA THR A 148 -0.83 3.77 2.40
C THR A 148 0.33 4.56 1.86
N LEU A 149 1.48 4.47 2.53
CA LEU A 149 2.77 4.90 2.02
C LEU A 149 3.55 3.69 1.46
N MET A 150 3.89 3.77 0.17
CA MET A 150 4.89 2.90 -0.45
C MET A 150 6.26 3.56 -0.32
N CYS A 151 7.11 2.98 0.52
CA CYS A 151 8.46 3.46 0.75
C CYS A 151 9.39 3.07 -0.42
N PRO A 152 10.45 3.85 -0.72
CA PRO A 152 11.42 3.52 -1.77
C PRO A 152 12.17 2.20 -1.56
N ASP A 153 12.22 1.73 -0.31
CA ASP A 153 12.79 0.42 0.08
C ASP A 153 11.81 -0.76 -0.19
N GLY A 154 10.65 -0.48 -0.78
CA GLY A 154 9.62 -1.47 -1.11
C GLY A 154 8.68 -1.80 0.06
N ARG A 155 8.91 -1.27 1.27
CA ARG A 155 7.98 -1.46 2.39
C ARG A 155 6.68 -0.71 2.15
N ARG A 156 5.60 -1.27 2.70
CA ARG A 156 4.25 -0.70 2.66
C ARG A 156 3.78 -0.42 4.07
N LEU A 157 3.47 0.84 4.36
CA LEU A 157 2.95 1.28 5.65
C LEU A 157 1.50 1.76 5.46
N SER A 158 0.56 1.26 6.25
CA SER A 158 -0.85 1.69 6.18
C SER A 158 -1.32 2.28 7.52
N GLY A 159 -2.24 3.23 7.43
CA GLY A 159 -2.93 3.83 8.57
C GLY A 159 -4.38 4.12 8.20
N GLN A 160 -5.28 3.92 9.16
CA GLN A 160 -6.72 4.11 8.97
C GLN A 160 -7.27 5.16 9.93
N TYR A 161 -8.33 5.85 9.50
CA TYR A 161 -9.05 6.83 10.31
C TYR A 161 -10.55 6.77 10.05
N LEU A 162 -11.31 6.85 11.13
CA LEU A 162 -12.77 6.96 11.09
C LEU A 162 -13.15 8.41 10.82
N LEU A 163 -13.55 8.69 9.59
CA LEU A 163 -14.00 10.00 9.19
C LEU A 163 -15.49 10.13 9.48
N ALA A 164 -15.82 10.98 10.46
CA ALA A 164 -17.21 11.29 10.78
C ALA A 164 -17.85 12.11 9.66
N TRP A 165 -19.12 11.80 9.37
CA TRP A 165 -19.94 12.63 8.50
C TRP A 165 -20.47 13.84 9.27
N SER A 166 -20.16 15.05 8.78
CA SER A 166 -20.86 16.27 9.20
C SER A 166 -21.91 16.62 8.16
N ARG A 167 -23.18 16.72 8.62
CA ARG A 167 -24.32 17.20 7.83
C ARG A 167 -24.21 18.69 7.53
#